data_AF-A0A369AZY8-F1
#
_entry.id   AF-A0A369AZY8-F1
#
_cell.length_a   1.000
_cell.length_b   1.000
_cell.length_c   1.000
_cell.angle_alpha   90.00
_cell.angle_beta   90.00
_cell.angle_gamma   90.00
#
_symmetry.space_group_name_H-M   'P 1'
#
loop_
_entity.id
_entity.type
_entity.pdbx_description
1 polymer ?
#
loop_
_entity_poly.entity_id
_entity_poly.type
_entity_poly.pdbx_seq_one_letter_code
_entity_poly.pdbx_strand_id
1 'polypeptide(L)'
;MSYEEKDWILRQIKQIAKGLGQMLGRESIKEIVNLEMSESEQLSDEELDDSLLLLDVEEKVKQPKQIEELTGIKEDRFQELVKDYSLLTEEERIVLKKYTNK
;
A
#
# COMPACT_ATOMS: atom_id res chain seq x y z
N MET A 1 -15.95 7.04 7.47
CA MET A 1 -15.20 5.84 7.84
C MET A 1 -14.53 6.02 9.17
N SER A 2 -14.72 5.05 10.05
CA SER A 2 -13.81 4.77 11.17
C SER A 2 -12.44 4.36 10.62
N TYR A 3 -11.38 4.61 11.39
CA TYR A 3 -10.03 4.11 11.07
C TYR A 3 -9.99 2.59 10.88
N GLU A 4 -10.84 1.85 11.61
CA GLU A 4 -10.94 0.39 11.54
C GLU A 4 -11.56 -0.11 10.22
N GLU A 5 -12.56 0.60 9.69
CA GLU A 5 -13.19 0.26 8.41
C GLU A 5 -12.20 0.48 7.27
N LYS A 6 -11.48 1.60 7.31
CA LYS A 6 -10.43 1.94 6.34
C LYS A 6 -9.29 0.91 6.34
N ASP A 7 -8.85 0.50 7.51
CA ASP A 7 -7.83 -0.54 7.68
C ASP A 7 -8.31 -1.91 7.15
N TRP A 8 -9.57 -2.28 7.42
CA TRP A 8 -10.16 -3.50 6.87
C TRP A 8 -10.19 -3.52 5.34
N ILE A 9 -10.55 -2.39 4.71
CA ILE A 9 -10.57 -2.24 3.26
C ILE A 9 -9.16 -2.38 2.68
N LEU A 10 -8.19 -1.64 3.21
CA LEU A 10 -6.81 -1.66 2.73
C LEU A 10 -6.21 -3.07 2.79
N ARG A 11 -6.58 -3.86 3.80
CA ARG A 11 -6.26 -5.29 3.87
C ARG A 11 -6.86 -6.09 2.72
N GLN A 12 -8.11 -5.85 2.35
CA GLN A 12 -8.74 -6.52 1.20
C GLN A 12 -8.02 -6.18 -0.11
N ILE A 13 -7.68 -4.89 -0.34
CA ILE A 13 -6.90 -4.45 -1.50
C ILE A 13 -5.62 -5.26 -1.64
N LYS A 14 -4.89 -5.36 -0.53
CA LYS A 14 -3.60 -6.03 -0.48
C LYS A 14 -3.72 -7.52 -0.76
N GLN A 15 -4.76 -8.17 -0.23
CA GLN A 15 -5.05 -9.58 -0.49
C GLN A 15 -5.43 -9.83 -1.95
N ILE A 16 -6.24 -8.96 -2.54
CA ILE A 16 -6.66 -9.04 -3.95
C ILE A 16 -5.43 -8.86 -4.87
N ALA A 17 -4.63 -7.83 -4.63
CA ALA A 17 -3.42 -7.56 -5.41
C ALA A 17 -2.39 -8.70 -5.30
N LYS A 18 -2.25 -9.29 -4.10
CA LYS A 18 -1.35 -10.43 -3.87
C LYS A 18 -1.88 -11.74 -4.47
N GLY A 19 -3.19 -11.97 -4.42
CA GLY A 19 -3.84 -13.20 -4.87
C GLY A 19 -4.01 -13.30 -6.39
N LEU A 20 -4.19 -12.18 -7.07
CA LEU A 20 -4.35 -12.14 -8.54
C LEU A 20 -3.02 -11.91 -9.28
N GLY A 21 -1.92 -11.78 -8.51
CA GLY A 21 -0.63 -11.34 -9.03
C GLY A 21 -0.72 -9.89 -9.51
N GLN A 22 0.43 -9.26 -9.76
CA GLN A 22 0.59 -7.89 -10.26
C GLN A 22 -0.16 -7.56 -11.59
N MET A 23 -1.01 -8.46 -12.07
CA MET A 23 -1.79 -8.37 -13.30
C MET A 23 -2.95 -7.37 -13.22
N LEU A 24 -3.40 -7.00 -12.01
CA LEU A 24 -4.41 -5.95 -11.85
C LEU A 24 -3.75 -4.56 -11.78
N GLY A 25 -4.07 -3.72 -12.76
CA GLY A 25 -3.72 -2.30 -12.73
C GLY A 25 -4.51 -1.54 -11.65
N ARG A 26 -4.05 -0.31 -11.37
CA ARG A 26 -4.68 0.60 -10.40
C ARG A 26 -6.20 0.70 -10.56
N GLU A 27 -6.68 0.85 -11.80
CA GLU A 27 -8.11 1.00 -12.08
C GLU A 27 -8.91 -0.26 -11.71
N SER A 28 -8.39 -1.44 -12.02
CA SER A 28 -9.08 -2.70 -11.68
C SER A 28 -9.16 -2.94 -10.18
N ILE A 29 -8.10 -2.62 -9.46
CA ILE A 29 -8.08 -2.71 -7.98
C ILE A 29 -9.07 -1.71 -7.39
N LYS A 30 -9.07 -0.47 -7.89
CA LYS A 30 -10.02 0.57 -7.49
C LYS A 30 -11.46 0.16 -7.75
N GLU A 31 -11.76 -0.43 -8.91
CA GLU A 31 -13.11 -0.92 -9.24
C GLU A 31 -13.55 -2.05 -8.30
N ILE A 32 -12.72 -3.06 -8.07
CA ILE A 32 -13.07 -4.18 -7.18
C ILE A 32 -13.35 -3.69 -5.75
N VAL A 33 -12.53 -2.76 -5.28
CA VAL A 33 -12.64 -2.17 -3.94
C VAL A 33 -13.88 -1.29 -3.83
N ASN A 34 -14.13 -0.44 -4.82
CA ASN A 34 -15.32 0.40 -4.87
C ASN A 34 -16.62 -0.40 -5.05
N LEU A 35 -16.58 -1.62 -5.58
CA LEU A 35 -17.74 -2.51 -5.68
C LEU A 35 -18.16 -3.09 -4.32
N GLU A 36 -17.21 -3.26 -3.39
CA GLU A 36 -17.47 -3.79 -2.05
C GLU A 36 -17.76 -2.68 -1.01
N MET A 37 -17.62 -1.41 -1.38
CA MET A 37 -17.67 -0.27 -0.47
C MET A 37 -18.83 0.68 -0.77
N SER A 38 -19.43 1.25 0.27
CA SER A 38 -20.45 2.29 0.13
C SER A 38 -19.84 3.58 -0.46
N GLU A 39 -20.59 4.40 -1.21
CA GLU A 39 -20.09 5.66 -1.81
C GLU A 39 -19.40 6.61 -0.80
N SER A 40 -19.78 6.55 0.48
CA SER A 40 -19.18 7.33 1.57
C SER A 40 -17.85 6.78 2.11
N GLU A 41 -17.40 5.64 1.61
CA GLU A 41 -16.23 4.91 2.10
C GLU A 41 -15.13 4.84 1.05
N GLN A 42 -15.34 5.32 -0.18
CA GLN A 42 -14.37 5.23 -1.27
C GLN A 42 -13.00 5.79 -0.87
N LEU A 43 -11.95 5.01 -1.13
CA LEU A 43 -10.57 5.45 -0.95
C LEU A 43 -10.22 6.55 -1.94
N SER A 44 -9.44 7.52 -1.46
CA SER A 44 -8.86 8.50 -2.35
C SER A 44 -7.85 7.85 -3.28
N ASP A 45 -7.66 8.48 -4.44
CA ASP A 45 -6.66 8.07 -5.42
C ASP A 45 -5.24 7.98 -4.83
N GLU A 46 -4.94 8.86 -3.89
CA GLU A 46 -3.65 8.91 -3.20
C GLU A 46 -3.43 7.71 -2.28
N GLU A 47 -4.47 7.29 -1.53
CA GLU A 47 -4.39 6.15 -0.62
C GLU A 47 -4.28 4.81 -1.37
N LEU A 48 -4.94 4.73 -2.53
CA LEU A 48 -4.78 3.62 -3.46
C LEU A 48 -3.36 3.57 -4.02
N ASP A 49 -2.82 4.71 -4.48
CA ASP A 49 -1.44 4.78 -4.99
C ASP A 49 -0.41 4.39 -3.91
N ASP A 50 -0.60 4.83 -2.66
CA ASP A 50 0.25 4.47 -1.53
C ASP A 50 0.21 2.98 -1.23
N SER A 51 -0.97 2.37 -1.28
CA SER A 51 -1.14 0.93 -1.06
C SER A 51 -0.44 0.11 -2.14
N LEU A 52 -0.56 0.53 -3.40
CA LEU A 52 0.11 -0.12 -4.53
C LEU A 52 1.63 0.08 -4.49
N LEU A 53 2.09 1.23 -4.00
CA LEU A 53 3.51 1.50 -3.80
C LEU A 53 4.08 0.57 -2.73
N LEU A 54 3.41 0.45 -1.58
CA LEU A 54 3.83 -0.44 -0.49
C LEU A 54 3.87 -1.92 -0.92
N LEU A 55 2.90 -2.36 -1.72
CA LEU A 55 2.89 -3.69 -2.32
C LEU A 55 4.11 -3.94 -3.22
N ASP A 56 4.42 -3.01 -4.14
CA ASP A 56 5.57 -3.13 -5.05
C ASP A 56 6.90 -3.14 -4.28
N VAL A 57 6.99 -2.33 -3.23
CA VAL A 57 8.15 -2.32 -2.31
C VAL A 57 8.26 -3.66 -1.58
N GLU A 58 7.16 -4.19 -1.03
CA GLU A 58 7.15 -5.48 -0.30
C GLU A 58 7.58 -6.64 -1.20
N GLU A 59 7.20 -6.65 -2.49
CA GLU A 59 7.64 -7.67 -3.43
C GLU A 59 9.13 -7.57 -3.80
N LYS A 60 9.67 -6.35 -3.89
CA LYS A 60 11.08 -6.10 -4.21
C LYS A 60 12.00 -6.33 -3.01
N VAL A 61 11.51 -6.07 -1.80
CA VAL A 61 12.25 -6.21 -0.55
C VAL A 61 12.19 -7.66 -0.09
N LYS A 62 13.24 -8.42 -0.40
CA LYS A 62 13.37 -9.83 0.02
C LYS A 62 13.62 -9.98 1.52
N GLN A 63 14.15 -8.95 2.18
CA GLN A 63 14.39 -8.93 3.63
C GLN A 63 14.11 -7.53 4.17
N PRO A 64 13.31 -7.40 5.25
CA PRO A 64 12.94 -6.10 5.81
C PRO A 64 14.14 -5.20 6.12
N LYS A 65 15.26 -5.74 6.61
CA LYS A 65 16.50 -4.98 6.86
C LYS A 65 17.04 -4.22 5.65
N GLN A 66 16.79 -4.70 4.44
CA GLN A 66 17.23 -4.02 3.22
C GLN A 66 16.49 -2.70 2.99
N ILE A 67 15.26 -2.56 3.53
CA ILE A 67 14.51 -1.30 3.38
C ILE A 67 15.24 -0.15 4.05
N GLU A 68 15.81 -0.39 5.23
CA GLU A 68 16.47 0.65 6.02
C GLU A 68 17.77 1.10 5.35
N GLU A 69 18.54 0.17 4.78
CA GLU A 69 19.75 0.48 4.04
C GLU A 69 19.48 1.23 2.72
N LEU A 70 18.35 0.92 2.06
CA LEU A 70 18.03 1.46 0.72
C LEU A 70 17.22 2.75 0.76
N THR A 71 16.43 2.94 1.80
CA THR A 71 15.45 4.04 1.90
C THR A 71 15.62 4.89 3.16
N GLY A 72 16.36 4.42 4.16
CA GLY A 72 16.44 5.08 5.47
C GLY A 72 15.16 4.96 6.32
N ILE A 73 14.10 4.30 5.81
CA ILE A 73 12.92 3.96 6.59
C ILE A 73 13.28 2.79 7.52
N LYS A 74 13.13 2.98 8.82
CA LYS A 74 13.41 1.92 9.81
C LYS A 74 12.61 0.66 9.52
N GLU A 75 13.21 -0.50 9.79
CA GLU A 75 12.52 -1.79 9.66
C GLU A 75 11.16 -1.81 10.38
N ASP A 76 11.12 -1.35 11.63
CA ASP A 76 9.89 -1.30 12.45
C ASP A 76 8.82 -0.43 11.80
N ARG A 77 9.20 0.75 11.29
CA ARG A 77 8.29 1.67 10.60
C ARG A 77 7.77 1.08 9.30
N PHE A 78 8.63 0.41 8.53
CA PHE A 78 8.22 -0.29 7.32
C PHE A 78 7.23 -1.43 7.64
N GLN A 79 7.46 -2.17 8.72
CA GLN A 79 6.53 -3.21 9.16
C GLN A 79 5.17 -2.62 9.58
N GLU A 80 5.14 -1.49 10.27
CA GLU A 80 3.89 -0.76 10.60
C GLU A 80 3.16 -0.30 9.32
N LEU A 81 3.87 0.28 8.36
CA LEU A 81 3.29 0.71 7.07
C LEU A 81 2.65 -0.47 6.32
N VAL A 82 3.30 -1.63 6.37
CA VAL A 82 2.90 -2.83 5.62
C VAL A 82 1.83 -3.66 6.35
N LYS A 83 1.81 -3.66 7.69
CA LYS A 83 0.90 -4.48 8.52
C LYS A 83 -0.25 -3.70 9.13
N ASP A 84 0.01 -2.48 9.57
CA ASP A 84 -0.95 -1.62 10.29
C ASP A 84 -1.49 -0.50 9.40
N TYR A 85 -1.17 -0.53 8.10
CA TYR A 85 -1.73 0.35 7.07
C TYR A 85 -1.69 1.83 7.44
N SER A 86 -0.60 2.20 8.11
CA SER A 86 -0.29 3.59 8.40
C SER A 86 -0.10 4.35 7.10
N LEU A 87 -0.60 5.59 7.05
CA LEU A 87 -0.38 6.46 5.92
C LEU A 87 1.11 6.76 5.76
N LEU A 88 1.55 6.74 4.50
CA LEU A 88 2.88 7.22 4.14
C LEU A 88 2.95 8.72 4.36
N THR A 89 4.00 9.16 5.04
CA THR A 89 4.40 10.56 4.99
C THR A 89 4.89 10.93 3.58
N GLU A 90 4.87 12.22 3.26
CA GLU A 90 5.36 12.69 1.95
C GLU A 90 6.82 12.29 1.70
N GLU A 91 7.67 12.34 2.73
CA GLU A 91 9.07 11.92 2.66
C GLU A 91 9.19 10.42 2.37
N GLU A 92 8.46 9.57 3.10
CA GLU A 92 8.45 8.12 2.86
C GLU A 92 7.96 7.80 1.45
N ARG A 93 6.90 8.48 0.98
CA ARG A 93 6.36 8.32 -0.36
C ARG A 93 7.41 8.65 -1.44
N ILE A 94 8.13 9.77 -1.30
CA ILE A 94 9.17 10.17 -2.25
C ILE A 94 10.28 9.11 -2.32
N VAL A 95 10.72 8.61 -1.17
CA VAL A 95 11.82 7.64 -1.12
C VAL A 95 11.39 6.29 -1.70
N LEU A 96 10.21 5.80 -1.35
CA LEU A 96 9.69 4.54 -1.87
C LEU A 96 9.42 4.60 -3.38
N LYS A 97 8.96 5.73 -3.91
CA LYS A 97 8.83 5.95 -5.37
C LYS A 97 10.17 5.86 -6.09
N LYS A 98 11.20 6.52 -5.55
CA LYS A 98 12.58 6.41 -6.08
C LYS A 98 13.09 4.97 -6.06
N TYR A 99 12.78 4.21 -5.02
CA TYR A 99 13.17 2.80 -4.93
C TYR A 99 12.45 1.93 -5.96
N THR A 100 11.16 2.17 -6.18
CA THR A 100 10.33 1.37 -7.09
C THR A 100 10.47 1.74 -8.57
N ASN A 101 11.21 2.81 -8.91
CA ASN A 101 11.26 3.42 -10.24
C ASN A 101 9.86 3.82 -10.77
N LYS A 102 8.92 4.16 -9.88
CA LYS A 102 7.60 4.70 -10.22
C LYS A 102 7.53 6.21 -10.00
#